data_AF-A0A9P4V7W0-F1
#
_entry.id   AF-A0A9P4V7W0-F1
#
_cell.length_a   1.000
_cell.length_b   1.000
_cell.length_c   1.000
_cell.angle_alpha   90.00
_cell.angle_beta   90.00
_cell.angle_gamma   90.00
#
_symmetry.space_group_name_H-M   'P 1'
#
loop_
_entity.id
_entity.type
_entity.pdbx_description
1 polymer ?
#
loop_
_entity_poly.entity_id
_entity_poly.type
_entity_poly.pdbx_seq_one_letter_code
_entity_poly.pdbx_strand_id
1 'polypeptide(L)'
;MKVGKPQSKRVPVRLRHKIEKASAAKQRKQKKLAKKNPEWRSKIKKDPGIPNLFPYKDKILQEIEEKRKLKEEETARRRESAKAQNRNNAISQEHAVDGLDDLDEEVALDVESNEDESMDIDDSNPMAALLASAQARASKFDRKREVDVDAMEEDDDDQFAGFDNDDDDNNKDGSSNPTIRKDSSRKAFDKVYKEVVDSADVVLYVLDARDPQGTRSKEVEQMVMAADKGSKRLIFVLNKIDLIPPPVLKSWLSHLRRSFPTLPLRASKSAPNAKTFDHKELSIKGTSEALFKALKTFADSRQLKRSIKVGIIGYPNVGKSSVINALTSRLGGRTGVCPVGAEAGVTTSLREVKLDNKLKLLDSPGIVFPNSTEGSKTSKIEEQARLILLNAIPAKEIDDPVPAVNLLLKRMSSSPDLFGKLMDFYDLPPLHAVDGDATTDFLVQVARKRGRLGKGGVPNLYSAAQTVITDWRDGRIQGWTDPPKAIAVSAPAAATVSSTPTGLVGDQKEIVKEWAAEFKLEGLWGGDDLDNDVEAMEA
;
A
#
# COMPACT_ATOMS: atom_id res chain seq x y z
N MET A 1 39.22 43.82 -12.57
CA MET A 1 40.03 42.80 -11.88
C MET A 1 40.36 41.68 -12.87
N LYS A 2 41.61 41.18 -12.94
CA LYS A 2 41.93 39.99 -13.76
C LYS A 2 41.40 38.74 -13.05
N VAL A 3 40.36 38.11 -13.59
CA VAL A 3 39.81 36.86 -13.05
C VAL A 3 40.78 35.72 -13.40
N GLY A 4 41.28 35.01 -12.37
CA GLY A 4 42.18 33.87 -12.55
C GLY A 4 41.50 32.69 -13.25
N LYS A 5 42.29 31.82 -13.90
CA LYS A 5 41.77 30.64 -14.59
C LYS A 5 41.03 29.72 -13.59
N PRO A 6 39.77 29.34 -13.84
CA PRO A 6 39.01 28.51 -12.90
C PRO A 6 39.59 27.09 -12.85
N GLN A 7 39.73 26.56 -11.63
CA GLN A 7 40.17 25.18 -11.41
C GLN A 7 39.13 24.18 -11.92
N SER A 8 39.58 23.14 -12.61
CA SER A 8 38.70 22.14 -13.20
C SER A 8 38.07 21.24 -12.13
N LYS A 9 36.75 21.09 -12.16
CA LYS A 9 36.02 20.13 -11.31
C LYS A 9 36.18 18.67 -11.77
N ARG A 10 36.91 18.39 -12.85
CA ARG A 10 37.17 17.02 -13.34
C ARG A 10 38.23 16.33 -12.47
N VAL A 11 37.83 15.31 -11.72
CA VAL A 11 38.73 14.51 -10.88
C VAL A 11 39.41 13.42 -11.73
N PRO A 12 40.76 13.35 -11.80
CA PRO A 12 41.45 12.30 -12.56
C PRO A 12 41.26 10.92 -11.93
N VAL A 13 41.18 9.87 -12.76
CA VAL A 13 40.90 8.48 -12.35
C VAL A 13 41.89 7.98 -11.29
N ARG A 14 43.18 8.31 -11.43
CA ARG A 14 44.24 8.03 -10.43
C ARG A 14 43.92 8.61 -9.05
N LEU A 15 43.30 9.79 -8.97
CA LEU A 15 42.93 10.40 -7.69
C LEU A 15 41.70 9.71 -7.09
N ARG A 16 40.71 9.32 -7.91
CA ARG A 16 39.54 8.53 -7.46
C ARG A 16 39.97 7.21 -6.80
N HIS A 17 40.78 6.40 -7.48
CA HIS A 17 41.27 5.14 -6.90
C HIS A 17 42.21 5.34 -5.70
N LYS A 18 42.97 6.45 -5.63
CA LYS A 18 43.76 6.78 -4.43
C LYS A 18 42.84 7.06 -3.23
N ILE A 19 41.77 7.83 -3.42
CA ILE A 19 40.78 8.14 -2.37
C ILE A 19 40.04 6.87 -1.93
N GLU A 20 39.61 6.04 -2.88
CA GLU A 20 38.95 4.75 -2.63
C GLU A 20 39.83 3.81 -1.80
N LYS A 21 41.08 3.57 -2.20
CA LYS A 21 42.04 2.75 -1.45
C LYS A 21 42.33 3.33 -0.05
N ALA A 22 42.46 4.65 0.08
CA ALA A 22 42.66 5.31 1.36
C ALA A 22 41.42 5.19 2.29
N SER A 23 40.22 5.30 1.75
CA SER A 23 38.95 5.12 2.47
C SER A 23 38.82 3.68 2.98
N ALA A 24 39.04 2.69 2.11
CA ALA A 24 39.02 1.28 2.48
C ALA A 24 40.07 0.94 3.55
N ALA A 25 41.27 1.49 3.45
CA ALA A 25 42.31 1.34 4.47
C ALA A 25 41.91 1.98 5.82
N LYS A 26 41.33 3.19 5.81
CA LYS A 26 40.82 3.87 7.00
C LYS A 26 39.72 3.05 7.68
N GLN A 27 38.75 2.54 6.93
CA GLN A 27 37.68 1.69 7.46
C GLN A 27 38.21 0.37 8.02
N ARG A 28 39.18 -0.28 7.36
CA ARG A 28 39.85 -1.48 7.89
C ARG A 28 40.58 -1.20 9.20
N LYS A 29 41.28 -0.06 9.32
CA LYS A 29 41.94 0.38 10.57
C LYS A 29 40.91 0.67 11.68
N GLN A 30 39.82 1.36 11.37
CA GLN A 30 38.73 1.63 12.31
C GLN A 30 38.05 0.34 12.80
N LYS A 31 37.77 -0.63 11.93
CA LYS A 31 37.23 -1.95 12.34
C LYS A 31 38.18 -2.70 13.28
N LYS A 32 39.51 -2.63 13.05
CA LYS A 32 40.51 -3.23 13.97
C LYS A 32 40.56 -2.51 15.32
N LEU A 33 40.44 -1.17 15.34
CA LEU A 33 40.41 -0.38 16.57
C LEU A 33 39.11 -0.58 17.37
N ALA A 34 37.96 -0.62 16.70
CA ALA A 34 36.66 -0.87 17.33
C ALA A 34 36.60 -2.22 18.05
N LYS A 35 37.21 -3.27 17.47
CA LYS A 35 37.36 -4.58 18.13
C LYS A 35 38.29 -4.58 19.36
N LYS A 36 39.12 -3.55 19.53
CA LYS A 36 39.99 -3.36 20.71
C LYS A 36 39.36 -2.42 21.76
N ASN A 37 38.25 -1.77 21.47
CA ASN A 37 37.61 -0.85 22.41
C ASN A 37 36.71 -1.65 23.39
N PRO A 38 36.97 -1.62 24.72
CA PRO A 38 36.19 -2.40 25.69
C PRO A 38 34.68 -2.06 25.70
N GLU A 39 34.30 -0.85 25.27
CA GLU A 39 32.91 -0.38 25.17
C GLU A 39 32.02 -1.25 24.25
N TRP A 40 32.58 -2.12 23.40
CA TRP A 40 31.78 -3.05 22.59
C TRP A 40 31.04 -4.09 23.46
N ARG A 41 31.44 -4.29 24.72
CA ARG A 41 30.81 -5.24 25.66
C ARG A 41 29.57 -4.67 26.36
N SER A 42 29.49 -3.35 26.57
CA SER A 42 28.32 -2.71 27.20
C SER A 42 27.21 -2.47 26.16
N LYS A 43 26.38 -3.49 25.90
CA LYS A 43 25.24 -3.42 24.98
C LYS A 43 24.11 -2.47 25.43
N ILE A 44 24.14 -2.01 26.67
CA ILE A 44 23.14 -1.08 27.23
C ILE A 44 23.57 0.34 26.89
N LYS A 45 22.82 1.00 26.00
CA LYS A 45 22.98 2.43 25.75
C LYS A 45 22.56 3.20 27.01
N LYS A 46 23.42 4.08 27.51
CA LYS A 46 23.01 5.05 28.54
C LYS A 46 21.98 5.99 27.93
N ASP A 47 20.80 6.03 28.52
CA ASP A 47 19.76 7.00 28.16
C ASP A 47 20.21 8.40 28.65
N PRO A 48 20.18 9.46 27.81
CA PRO A 48 20.44 10.83 28.26
C PRO A 48 19.43 11.37 29.27
N GLY A 49 18.29 10.70 29.47
CA GLY A 49 17.30 11.05 30.49
C GLY A 49 16.51 12.33 30.19
N ILE A 50 15.77 12.82 31.17
CA ILE A 50 14.92 14.01 31.03
C ILE A 50 15.78 15.29 31.15
N PRO A 51 15.85 16.15 30.11
CA PRO A 51 16.66 17.36 30.14
C PRO A 51 16.20 18.36 31.22
N ASN A 52 17.15 19.01 31.90
CA ASN A 52 16.86 19.99 32.98
C ASN A 52 16.01 21.19 32.54
N LEU A 53 16.00 21.55 31.26
CA LEU A 53 15.23 22.69 30.73
C LEU A 53 13.75 22.36 30.47
N PHE A 54 13.29 21.15 30.78
CA PHE A 54 11.91 20.74 30.50
C PHE A 54 10.93 21.30 31.55
N PRO A 55 9.95 22.17 31.19
CA PRO A 55 9.13 22.91 32.16
C PRO A 55 8.23 22.08 33.08
N TYR A 56 8.05 20.79 32.79
CA TYR A 56 7.26 19.86 33.60
C TYR A 56 8.08 18.64 34.04
N LYS A 57 9.40 18.79 34.19
CA LYS A 57 10.31 17.70 34.60
C LYS A 57 9.82 17.00 35.87
N ASP A 58 9.43 17.78 36.88
CA ASP A 58 9.03 17.27 38.18
C ASP A 58 7.71 16.48 38.12
N LYS A 59 6.78 16.88 37.22
CA LYS A 59 5.55 16.12 36.96
C LYS A 59 5.82 14.78 36.28
N ILE A 60 6.79 14.73 35.36
CA ILE A 60 7.19 13.46 34.73
C ILE A 60 7.89 12.55 35.75
N LEU A 61 8.70 13.11 36.66
CA LEU A 61 9.31 12.33 37.74
C LEU A 61 8.25 11.74 38.68
N GLN A 62 7.26 12.53 39.09
CA GLN A 62 6.11 12.06 39.88
C GLN A 62 5.32 10.95 39.16
N GLU A 63 4.99 11.13 37.87
CA GLU A 63 4.27 10.13 37.07
C GLU A 63 5.09 8.82 36.91
N ILE A 64 6.42 8.90 36.88
CA ILE A 64 7.31 7.73 36.86
C ILE A 64 7.30 7.02 38.22
N GLU A 65 7.35 7.75 39.33
CA GLU A 65 7.29 7.18 40.68
C GLU A 65 5.95 6.51 40.97
N GLU A 66 4.83 7.15 40.61
CA GLU A 66 3.49 6.58 40.70
C GLU A 66 3.36 5.29 39.87
N LYS A 67 3.84 5.30 38.62
CA LYS A 67 3.85 4.08 37.78
C LYS A 67 4.76 2.99 38.32
N ARG A 68 5.88 3.33 38.97
CA ARG A 68 6.76 2.35 39.62
C ARG A 68 6.05 1.68 40.79
N LYS A 69 5.43 2.49 41.66
CA LYS A 69 4.66 2.02 42.82
C LYS A 69 3.47 1.13 42.42
N LEU A 70 2.67 1.57 41.45
CA LEU A 70 1.54 0.78 40.92
C LEU A 70 2.00 -0.56 40.34
N LYS A 71 3.15 -0.59 39.65
CA LYS A 71 3.70 -1.81 39.08
C LYS A 71 4.26 -2.75 40.14
N GLU A 72 4.93 -2.21 41.17
CA GLU A 72 5.38 -2.97 42.35
C GLU A 72 4.18 -3.63 43.04
N GLU A 73 3.11 -2.88 43.31
CA GLU A 73 1.86 -3.35 43.90
C GLU A 73 1.14 -4.40 43.04
N GLU A 74 1.05 -4.21 41.71
CA GLU A 74 0.50 -5.21 40.79
C GLU A 74 1.31 -6.52 40.79
N THR A 75 2.64 -6.42 40.82
CA THR A 75 3.51 -7.61 40.89
C THR A 75 3.42 -8.33 42.24
N ALA A 76 3.24 -7.59 43.35
CA ALA A 76 2.98 -8.18 44.66
C ALA A 76 1.65 -8.94 44.66
N ARG A 77 0.56 -8.30 44.22
CA ARG A 77 -0.78 -8.92 44.12
C ARG A 77 -0.77 -10.17 43.23
N ARG A 78 -0.04 -10.14 42.11
CA ARG A 78 0.14 -11.31 41.21
C ARG A 78 0.96 -12.44 41.86
N ARG A 79 1.94 -12.10 42.71
CA ARG A 79 2.73 -13.09 43.46
C ARG A 79 1.91 -13.72 44.59
N GLU A 80 1.03 -12.95 45.24
CA GLU A 80 0.08 -13.44 46.23
C GLU A 80 -0.98 -14.35 45.62
N SER A 81 -1.59 -13.97 44.49
CA SER A 81 -2.56 -14.82 43.80
C SER A 81 -1.93 -16.14 43.32
N ALA A 82 -0.69 -16.10 42.83
CA ALA A 82 0.05 -17.31 42.45
C ALA A 82 0.36 -18.20 43.66
N LYS A 83 0.74 -17.63 44.82
CA LYS A 83 0.91 -18.38 46.07
C LYS A 83 -0.41 -19.00 46.56
N ALA A 84 -1.53 -18.29 46.44
CA ALA A 84 -2.85 -18.79 46.83
C ALA A 84 -3.31 -19.94 45.92
N GLN A 85 -3.13 -19.82 44.60
CA GLN A 85 -3.39 -20.91 43.66
C GLN A 85 -2.51 -22.13 43.95
N ASN A 86 -1.23 -21.94 44.24
CA ASN A 86 -0.34 -23.06 44.56
C ASN A 86 -0.69 -23.74 45.89
N ARG A 87 -1.18 -23.00 46.89
CA ARG A 87 -1.74 -23.56 48.14
C ARG A 87 -3.03 -24.34 47.89
N ASN A 88 -3.95 -23.81 47.09
CA ASN A 88 -5.17 -24.54 46.74
C ASN A 88 -4.87 -25.82 45.94
N ASN A 89 -3.87 -25.80 45.06
CA ASN A 89 -3.42 -27.01 44.36
C ASN A 89 -2.79 -28.05 45.31
N ALA A 90 -1.99 -27.62 46.29
CA ALA A 90 -1.43 -28.52 47.31
C ALA A 90 -2.54 -29.19 48.15
N ILE A 91 -3.50 -28.40 48.65
CA ILE A 91 -4.67 -28.90 49.40
C ILE A 91 -5.54 -29.85 48.54
N SER A 92 -5.56 -29.64 47.22
CA SER A 92 -6.26 -30.53 46.27
C SER A 92 -5.49 -31.82 45.96
N GLN A 93 -4.18 -31.87 46.20
CA GLN A 93 -3.37 -33.10 46.06
C GLN A 93 -3.36 -33.92 47.35
N GLU A 94 -3.42 -33.29 48.53
CA GLU A 94 -3.47 -33.99 49.83
C GLU A 94 -4.77 -34.78 50.04
N HIS A 95 -5.85 -34.47 49.32
CA HIS A 95 -7.11 -35.23 49.38
C HIS A 95 -7.16 -36.46 48.45
N ALA A 96 -6.05 -36.83 47.80
CA ALA A 96 -6.03 -37.85 46.73
C ALA A 96 -4.92 -38.92 46.87
N VAL A 97 -4.55 -39.30 48.09
CA VAL A 97 -3.79 -40.55 48.36
C VAL A 97 -4.13 -41.11 49.74
N ASP A 98 -4.55 -42.37 49.78
CA ASP A 98 -4.77 -43.18 50.98
C ASP A 98 -4.01 -44.51 50.80
N GLY A 99 -3.16 -44.89 51.76
CA GLY A 99 -2.46 -46.18 51.80
C GLY A 99 -0.92 -46.19 51.93
N LEU A 100 -0.44 -46.33 53.18
CA LEU A 100 0.75 -47.06 53.71
C LEU A 100 2.14 -46.92 53.01
N ASP A 101 3.30 -46.82 53.69
CA ASP A 101 3.66 -46.99 55.11
C ASP A 101 4.89 -46.13 55.50
N ASP A 102 5.11 -46.02 56.82
CA ASP A 102 6.09 -45.23 57.59
C ASP A 102 7.58 -45.17 57.14
N LEU A 103 8.25 -44.03 57.45
CA LEU A 103 9.16 -43.91 58.61
C LEU A 103 9.77 -42.49 58.75
N ASP A 104 9.51 -41.84 59.89
CA ASP A 104 10.39 -41.03 60.78
C ASP A 104 11.47 -40.07 60.20
N GLU A 105 11.76 -38.87 60.74
CA GLU A 105 11.16 -37.99 61.76
C GLU A 105 11.85 -36.61 61.65
N GLU A 106 11.17 -35.51 61.97
CA GLU A 106 11.70 -34.16 62.33
C GLU A 106 12.71 -33.45 61.35
N VAL A 107 12.89 -32.12 61.35
CA VAL A 107 12.52 -31.05 62.28
C VAL A 107 12.04 -29.81 61.51
N ALA A 108 11.28 -28.94 62.16
CA ALA A 108 10.65 -27.75 61.59
C ALA A 108 11.49 -26.46 61.77
N LEU A 109 11.00 -25.35 61.16
CA LEU A 109 11.33 -23.94 61.47
C LEU A 109 12.74 -23.49 61.00
N ASP A 110 13.03 -22.23 60.64
CA ASP A 110 12.21 -21.00 60.54
C ASP A 110 12.96 -19.94 59.68
N VAL A 111 12.45 -18.70 59.65
CA VAL A 111 13.14 -17.45 59.20
C VAL A 111 13.32 -17.36 57.66
N GLU A 112 12.59 -16.50 56.94
CA GLU A 112 12.90 -15.06 56.73
C GLU A 112 14.38 -14.80 56.37
N SER A 113 14.79 -13.89 55.50
CA SER A 113 14.19 -13.02 54.50
C SER A 113 15.36 -12.26 53.87
N ASN A 114 15.17 -11.74 52.66
CA ASN A 114 15.89 -10.59 52.10
C ASN A 114 17.38 -10.70 51.70
N GLU A 115 17.63 -9.90 50.65
CA GLU A 115 18.88 -9.23 50.28
C GLU A 115 20.00 -9.99 49.56
N ASP A 116 20.59 -9.27 48.60
CA ASP A 116 21.66 -9.71 47.73
C ASP A 116 22.98 -9.76 48.51
N GLU A 117 23.40 -10.94 48.95
CA GLU A 117 24.81 -11.18 49.25
C GLU A 117 25.54 -11.80 48.06
N SER A 118 26.70 -11.23 47.76
CA SER A 118 27.64 -11.73 46.78
C SER A 118 27.98 -13.19 47.06
N MET A 119 27.84 -14.06 46.04
CA MET A 119 28.38 -15.41 46.11
C MET A 119 29.91 -15.35 46.25
N ASP A 120 30.37 -15.47 47.48
CA ASP A 120 31.75 -15.84 47.77
C ASP A 120 32.03 -17.20 47.11
N ILE A 121 33.12 -17.24 46.36
CA ILE A 121 33.54 -18.43 45.64
C ILE A 121 34.28 -19.32 46.63
N ASP A 122 33.63 -20.39 47.08
CA ASP A 122 34.32 -21.49 47.76
C ASP A 122 35.22 -22.21 46.74
N ASP A 123 36.51 -21.85 46.75
CA ASP A 123 37.54 -22.31 45.83
C ASP A 123 37.98 -23.78 46.06
N SER A 124 37.24 -24.55 46.88
CA SER A 124 37.60 -25.91 47.28
C SER A 124 37.28 -27.02 46.24
N ASN A 125 36.46 -26.76 45.21
CA ASN A 125 36.26 -27.74 44.12
C ASN A 125 35.93 -27.13 42.73
N PRO A 126 36.92 -26.85 41.87
CA PRO A 126 36.67 -26.28 40.53
C PRO A 126 35.91 -27.21 39.58
N MET A 127 35.85 -28.52 39.87
CA MET A 127 35.12 -29.49 39.06
C MET A 127 33.60 -29.41 39.29
N ALA A 128 33.17 -29.07 40.51
CA ALA A 128 31.76 -28.91 40.85
C ALA A 128 31.14 -27.68 40.14
N ALA A 129 31.83 -26.54 40.14
CA ALA A 129 31.41 -25.35 39.41
C ALA A 129 31.30 -25.61 37.89
N LEU A 130 32.21 -26.40 37.33
CA LEU A 130 32.18 -26.78 35.92
C LEU A 130 30.98 -27.69 35.62
N LEU A 131 30.75 -28.73 36.42
CA LEU A 131 29.59 -29.63 36.33
C LEU A 131 28.26 -28.88 36.45
N ALA A 132 28.10 -28.01 37.44
CA ALA A 132 26.90 -27.18 37.60
C ALA A 132 26.68 -26.27 36.37
N SER A 133 27.76 -25.65 35.84
CA SER A 133 27.69 -24.80 34.64
C SER A 133 27.41 -25.58 33.34
N ALA A 134 27.67 -26.89 33.33
CA ALA A 134 27.40 -27.80 32.22
C ALA A 134 25.96 -28.31 32.29
N GLN A 135 25.52 -28.77 33.46
CA GLN A 135 24.13 -29.20 33.73
C GLN A 135 23.13 -28.06 33.49
N ALA A 136 23.43 -26.83 33.95
CA ALA A 136 22.61 -25.63 33.69
C ALA A 136 22.60 -25.19 32.22
N ARG A 137 23.47 -25.76 31.38
CA ARG A 137 23.55 -25.50 29.93
C ARG A 137 22.87 -26.62 29.13
N ALA A 138 22.98 -27.86 29.60
CA ALA A 138 22.23 -29.01 29.11
C ALA A 138 20.72 -28.80 29.31
N SER A 139 20.27 -28.46 30.52
CA SER A 139 18.85 -28.19 30.80
C SER A 139 18.29 -27.00 30.01
N LYS A 140 19.11 -26.01 29.63
CA LYS A 140 18.73 -24.91 28.71
C LYS A 140 18.72 -25.32 27.24
N PHE A 141 19.36 -26.43 26.88
CA PHE A 141 19.34 -27.00 25.53
C PHE A 141 18.16 -27.96 25.37
N ASP A 142 17.94 -28.85 26.33
CA ASP A 142 16.82 -29.80 26.32
C ASP A 142 15.48 -29.07 26.44
N ARG A 143 15.34 -28.11 27.36
CA ARG A 143 14.15 -27.24 27.45
C ARG A 143 13.94 -26.33 26.23
N LYS A 144 14.95 -26.16 25.38
CA LYS A 144 14.79 -25.51 24.07
C LYS A 144 14.37 -26.51 22.99
N ARG A 145 14.71 -27.78 23.15
CA ARG A 145 14.36 -28.86 22.24
C ARG A 145 12.93 -29.38 22.46
N GLU A 146 12.43 -29.34 23.70
CA GLU A 146 11.03 -29.68 24.06
C GLU A 146 10.04 -28.58 23.61
N VAL A 147 10.41 -27.30 23.78
CA VAL A 147 9.56 -26.15 23.40
C VAL A 147 9.39 -25.98 21.88
N ASP A 148 10.22 -26.63 21.06
CA ASP A 148 10.08 -26.66 19.59
C ASP A 148 9.18 -27.83 19.10
N VAL A 149 8.54 -28.62 19.99
CA VAL A 149 7.66 -29.76 19.61
C VAL A 149 6.22 -29.63 20.14
N ASP A 150 6.02 -29.23 21.40
CA ASP A 150 4.69 -29.20 22.05
C ASP A 150 4.00 -27.81 21.99
N ALA A 151 4.07 -27.12 20.83
CA ALA A 151 3.54 -25.76 20.65
C ALA A 151 2.58 -25.60 19.45
N MET A 152 1.99 -26.71 19.01
CA MET A 152 0.90 -26.80 18.01
C MET A 152 -0.12 -27.84 18.54
N GLU A 153 -1.41 -27.62 18.28
CA GLU A 153 -2.57 -28.37 18.84
C GLU A 153 -2.86 -27.98 20.32
N GLU A 154 -4.09 -27.63 20.76
CA GLU A 154 -5.42 -27.55 20.12
C GLU A 154 -6.32 -26.48 20.81
N ASP A 155 -7.25 -25.88 20.02
CA ASP A 155 -8.39 -24.95 20.30
C ASP A 155 -8.59 -24.04 19.03
N ASP A 156 -9.76 -23.71 18.44
CA ASP A 156 -11.13 -24.28 18.31
C ASP A 156 -11.92 -23.37 17.30
N ASP A 157 -12.92 -23.83 16.54
CA ASP A 157 -12.80 -24.54 15.23
C ASP A 157 -13.22 -23.62 14.06
N ASP A 158 -14.55 -23.46 13.91
CA ASP A 158 -15.31 -22.92 12.77
C ASP A 158 -14.76 -23.19 11.34
N GLN A 159 -14.56 -24.48 11.03
CA GLN A 159 -15.30 -25.21 9.98
C GLN A 159 -15.30 -24.65 8.53
N PHE A 160 -14.61 -25.34 7.60
CA PHE A 160 -15.21 -26.02 6.42
C PHE A 160 -14.13 -26.50 5.40
N ALA A 161 -14.21 -27.78 5.02
CA ALA A 161 -13.24 -28.58 4.25
C ALA A 161 -12.79 -28.08 2.85
N GLY A 162 -11.59 -28.51 2.41
CA GLY A 162 -11.22 -28.42 0.98
C GLY A 162 -9.78 -28.75 0.54
N PHE A 163 -9.37 -30.03 0.63
CA PHE A 163 -8.42 -30.75 -0.27
C PHE A 163 -6.91 -30.35 -0.40
N ASP A 164 -6.13 -31.43 -0.35
CA ASP A 164 -4.84 -31.76 -0.99
C ASP A 164 -3.46 -31.37 -0.38
N ASN A 165 -2.76 -32.44 0.00
CA ASN A 165 -1.31 -32.56 0.03
C ASN A 165 -0.74 -32.54 -1.40
N ASP A 166 0.53 -32.18 -1.57
CA ASP A 166 1.55 -33.16 -1.97
C ASP A 166 2.96 -32.55 -2.02
N ASP A 167 3.93 -33.43 -1.72
CA ASP A 167 5.35 -33.45 -2.09
C ASP A 167 6.32 -32.32 -1.64
N ASP A 168 7.00 -32.66 -0.54
CA ASP A 168 8.42 -32.42 -0.29
C ASP A 168 9.29 -32.81 -1.50
N ASP A 169 10.23 -31.96 -1.92
CA ASP A 169 11.42 -32.46 -2.60
C ASP A 169 12.67 -31.62 -2.26
N ASN A 170 13.70 -32.32 -1.83
CA ASN A 170 14.95 -31.76 -1.35
C ASN A 170 15.88 -31.49 -2.52
N ASN A 171 16.35 -30.24 -2.70
CA ASN A 171 17.64 -30.07 -3.35
C ASN A 171 18.50 -28.92 -2.79
N LYS A 172 19.77 -29.26 -2.54
CA LYS A 172 20.81 -28.33 -2.13
C LYS A 172 21.37 -27.65 -3.38
N ASP A 173 21.35 -26.32 -3.44
CA ASP A 173 22.52 -25.64 -3.99
C ASP A 173 22.73 -24.21 -3.49
N GLY A 174 24.00 -23.82 -3.42
CA GLY A 174 24.43 -22.57 -2.79
C GLY A 174 24.38 -21.37 -3.72
N SER A 175 23.31 -20.55 -3.64
CA SER A 175 23.31 -19.20 -4.23
C SER A 175 22.53 -18.22 -3.36
N SER A 176 23.23 -17.25 -2.77
CA SER A 176 22.63 -16.23 -1.90
C SER A 176 21.93 -15.14 -2.73
N ASN A 177 20.74 -15.45 -3.24
CA ASN A 177 19.86 -14.48 -3.88
C ASN A 177 18.94 -13.83 -2.81
N PRO A 178 18.89 -12.50 -2.67
CA PRO A 178 18.07 -11.86 -1.64
C PRO A 178 16.60 -11.83 -2.06
N THR A 179 15.88 -12.94 -1.83
CA THR A 179 14.43 -12.97 -1.99
C THR A 179 13.80 -11.89 -1.11
N ILE A 180 12.97 -11.06 -1.74
CA ILE A 180 12.31 -9.91 -1.11
C ILE A 180 11.48 -10.40 0.07
N ARG A 181 11.64 -9.74 1.23
CA ARG A 181 10.93 -10.02 2.49
C ARG A 181 9.42 -9.70 2.39
N LYS A 182 8.67 -10.47 1.60
CA LYS A 182 7.28 -10.19 1.19
C LYS A 182 6.28 -10.24 2.38
N ASP A 183 6.53 -11.08 3.38
CA ASP A 183 5.62 -11.20 4.54
C ASP A 183 5.78 -10.07 5.56
N SER A 184 6.98 -9.49 5.65
CA SER A 184 7.23 -8.33 6.51
C SER A 184 6.60 -7.05 5.96
N SER A 185 6.31 -6.99 4.65
CA SER A 185 5.70 -5.80 4.04
C SER A 185 4.18 -5.84 4.14
N ARG A 186 3.51 -6.97 3.85
CA ARG A 186 2.04 -7.11 4.01
C ARG A 186 1.56 -6.75 5.41
N LYS A 187 2.12 -7.37 6.46
CA LYS A 187 1.77 -7.06 7.85
C LYS A 187 2.05 -5.60 8.25
N ALA A 188 3.05 -4.95 7.63
CA ALA A 188 3.32 -3.52 7.84
C ALA A 188 2.31 -2.63 7.08
N PHE A 189 1.89 -3.02 5.88
CA PHE A 189 0.86 -2.33 5.11
C PHE A 189 -0.48 -2.36 5.84
N ASP A 190 -0.93 -3.54 6.29
CA ASP A 190 -2.20 -3.71 6.99
C ASP A 190 -2.21 -2.92 8.31
N LYS A 191 -1.09 -2.92 9.05
CA LYS A 191 -0.94 -2.12 10.26
C LYS A 191 -1.09 -0.62 10.00
N VAL A 192 -0.34 -0.06 9.03
CA VAL A 192 -0.41 1.38 8.73
C VAL A 192 -1.76 1.76 8.13
N TYR A 193 -2.32 0.89 7.28
CA TYR A 193 -3.65 1.11 6.70
C TYR A 193 -4.74 1.14 7.78
N LYS A 194 -4.75 0.14 8.67
CA LYS A 194 -5.67 0.07 9.81
C LYS A 194 -5.51 1.27 10.73
N GLU A 195 -4.28 1.69 11.03
CA GLU A 195 -4.00 2.91 11.80
C GLU A 195 -4.57 4.20 11.14
N VAL A 196 -4.47 4.34 9.81
CA VAL A 196 -5.09 5.46 9.07
C VAL A 196 -6.61 5.37 9.14
N VAL A 197 -7.20 4.21 8.87
CA VAL A 197 -8.65 4.00 8.85
C VAL A 197 -9.24 4.21 10.24
N ASP A 198 -8.65 3.64 11.30
CA ASP A 198 -9.08 3.79 12.69
C ASP A 198 -8.96 5.23 13.18
N SER A 199 -7.92 5.96 12.74
CA SER A 199 -7.75 7.38 13.04
C SER A 199 -8.69 8.32 12.28
N ALA A 200 -9.30 7.88 11.18
CA ALA A 200 -10.05 8.73 10.26
C ALA A 200 -11.58 8.63 10.43
N ASP A 201 -12.24 9.79 10.42
CA ASP A 201 -13.70 9.92 10.38
C ASP A 201 -14.23 9.86 8.92
N VAL A 202 -13.43 10.32 7.96
CA VAL A 202 -13.67 10.29 6.50
C VAL A 202 -12.42 9.80 5.79
N VAL A 203 -12.56 8.98 4.77
CA VAL A 203 -11.45 8.45 3.97
C VAL A 203 -11.55 8.96 2.53
N LEU A 204 -10.50 9.64 2.06
CA LEU A 204 -10.32 10.04 0.67
C LEU A 204 -9.40 9.04 -0.03
N TYR A 205 -9.93 8.27 -0.97
CA TYR A 205 -9.15 7.32 -1.77
C TYR A 205 -8.72 7.99 -3.08
N VAL A 206 -7.41 8.26 -3.21
CA VAL A 206 -6.82 8.92 -4.38
C VAL A 206 -6.47 7.90 -5.47
N LEU A 207 -6.99 8.13 -6.68
CA LEU A 207 -6.79 7.30 -7.88
C LEU A 207 -6.05 8.12 -8.97
N ASP A 208 -5.29 7.46 -9.85
CA ASP A 208 -4.67 8.10 -11.04
C ASP A 208 -5.67 8.07 -12.21
N ALA A 209 -5.97 9.24 -12.78
CA ALA A 209 -6.96 9.40 -13.85
C ALA A 209 -6.67 8.58 -15.12
N ARG A 210 -5.41 8.20 -15.38
CA ARG A 210 -5.03 7.40 -16.54
C ARG A 210 -5.35 5.91 -16.40
N ASP A 211 -5.40 5.40 -15.17
CA ASP A 211 -5.75 4.00 -14.89
C ASP A 211 -6.45 3.87 -13.52
N PRO A 212 -7.73 4.29 -13.43
CA PRO A 212 -8.43 4.34 -12.15
C PRO A 212 -8.71 2.94 -11.59
N GLN A 213 -9.02 1.97 -12.45
CA GLN A 213 -9.16 0.56 -12.05
C GLN A 213 -7.80 -0.06 -11.71
N GLY A 214 -6.73 0.33 -12.42
CA GLY A 214 -5.36 -0.08 -12.11
C GLY A 214 -4.94 0.28 -10.68
N THR A 215 -5.38 1.44 -10.18
CA THR A 215 -5.08 1.99 -8.84
C THR A 215 -6.17 1.74 -7.78
N ARG A 216 -7.21 0.96 -8.11
CA ARG A 216 -8.34 0.60 -7.24
C ARG A 216 -8.16 -0.81 -6.67
N SER A 217 -8.39 -1.00 -5.38
CA SER A 217 -8.52 -2.31 -4.73
C SER A 217 -9.87 -2.42 -4.03
N LYS A 218 -10.58 -3.53 -4.28
CA LYS A 218 -11.89 -3.81 -3.67
C LYS A 218 -11.78 -4.22 -2.21
N GLU A 219 -10.71 -4.92 -1.85
CA GLU A 219 -10.43 -5.37 -0.47
C GLU A 219 -10.30 -4.18 0.48
N VAL A 220 -9.63 -3.12 0.01
CA VAL A 220 -9.47 -1.82 0.69
C VAL A 220 -10.82 -1.17 0.95
N GLU A 221 -11.69 -1.13 -0.06
CA GLU A 221 -13.03 -0.55 0.02
C GLU A 221 -13.92 -1.33 1.00
N GLN A 222 -13.91 -2.66 0.91
CA GLN A 222 -14.60 -3.55 1.85
C GLN A 222 -14.12 -3.32 3.29
N MET A 223 -12.81 -3.19 3.52
CA MET A 223 -12.27 -2.94 4.84
C MET A 223 -12.66 -1.56 5.40
N VAL A 224 -12.74 -0.49 4.59
CA VAL A 224 -13.29 0.81 5.06
C VAL A 224 -14.77 0.70 5.39
N MET A 225 -15.54 -0.01 4.58
CA MET A 225 -16.99 -0.12 4.74
C MET A 225 -17.38 -1.02 5.93
N ALA A 226 -16.59 -2.06 6.21
CA ALA A 226 -16.74 -2.89 7.41
C ALA A 226 -16.27 -2.18 8.69
N ALA A 227 -15.27 -1.29 8.59
CA ALA A 227 -14.76 -0.55 9.73
C ALA A 227 -15.84 0.35 10.37
N ASP A 228 -15.89 0.33 11.70
CA ASP A 228 -16.79 1.18 12.51
C ASP A 228 -18.26 1.10 12.07
N LYS A 229 -18.75 -0.13 11.81
CA LYS A 229 -20.15 -0.46 11.48
C LYS A 229 -20.71 0.36 10.29
N GLY A 230 -19.86 0.69 9.31
CA GLY A 230 -20.25 1.48 8.14
C GLY A 230 -20.47 2.97 8.42
N SER A 231 -20.07 3.48 9.59
CA SER A 231 -20.18 4.92 9.90
C SER A 231 -19.28 5.78 9.00
N LYS A 232 -18.10 5.24 8.65
CA LYS A 232 -17.04 5.95 7.91
C LYS A 232 -17.47 6.22 6.47
N ARG A 233 -17.16 7.43 5.98
CA ARG A 233 -17.47 7.83 4.61
C ARG A 233 -16.25 7.68 3.72
N LEU A 234 -16.40 6.93 2.63
CA LEU A 234 -15.40 6.76 1.57
C LEU A 234 -15.74 7.66 0.38
N ILE A 235 -14.78 8.46 -0.08
CA ILE A 235 -14.91 9.37 -1.23
C ILE A 235 -13.71 9.14 -2.14
N PHE A 236 -13.93 9.00 -3.45
CA PHE A 236 -12.84 8.87 -4.42
C PHE A 236 -12.37 10.24 -4.90
N VAL A 237 -11.06 10.41 -5.01
CA VAL A 237 -10.40 11.60 -5.56
C VAL A 237 -9.64 11.18 -6.81
N LEU A 238 -10.18 11.53 -7.97
CA LEU A 238 -9.55 11.24 -9.26
C LEU A 238 -8.53 12.33 -9.57
N ASN A 239 -7.24 12.03 -9.39
CA ASN A 239 -6.14 12.98 -9.54
C ASN A 239 -5.42 12.83 -10.89
N LYS A 240 -4.67 13.85 -11.31
CA LYS A 240 -3.97 13.95 -12.62
C LYS A 240 -4.92 14.01 -13.82
N ILE A 241 -6.09 14.63 -13.63
CA ILE A 241 -7.10 14.78 -14.69
C ILE A 241 -6.53 15.44 -15.95
N ASP A 242 -5.52 16.30 -15.82
CA ASP A 242 -4.82 16.96 -16.92
C ASP A 242 -4.12 16.01 -17.91
N LEU A 243 -3.95 14.72 -17.58
CA LEU A 243 -3.37 13.73 -18.48
C LEU A 243 -4.41 12.99 -19.35
N ILE A 244 -5.72 13.23 -19.15
CA ILE A 244 -6.79 12.58 -19.90
C ILE A 244 -7.73 13.60 -20.56
N PRO A 245 -8.33 13.29 -21.72
CA PRO A 245 -9.18 14.24 -22.41
C PRO A 245 -10.57 14.38 -21.72
N PRO A 246 -11.25 15.53 -21.87
CA PRO A 246 -12.55 15.79 -21.24
C PRO A 246 -13.65 14.72 -21.40
N PRO A 247 -13.88 14.09 -22.58
CA PRO A 247 -14.91 13.03 -22.70
C PRO A 247 -14.59 11.81 -21.83
N VAL A 248 -13.34 11.35 -21.83
CA VAL A 248 -12.88 10.18 -21.04
C VAL A 248 -13.02 10.47 -19.55
N LEU A 249 -12.69 11.69 -19.11
CA LEU A 249 -12.92 12.14 -17.73
C LEU A 249 -14.41 12.08 -17.34
N LYS A 250 -15.31 12.57 -18.21
CA LYS A 250 -16.76 12.54 -17.97
C LYS A 250 -17.27 11.10 -17.86
N SER A 251 -16.80 10.19 -18.73
CA SER A 251 -17.13 8.76 -18.69
C SER A 251 -16.64 8.07 -17.42
N TRP A 252 -15.39 8.29 -17.00
CA TRP A 252 -14.85 7.75 -15.75
C TRP A 252 -15.59 8.26 -14.50
N LEU A 253 -15.95 9.55 -14.47
CA LEU A 253 -16.75 10.10 -13.38
C LEU A 253 -18.13 9.44 -13.31
N SER A 254 -18.80 9.23 -14.45
CA SER A 254 -20.08 8.49 -14.51
C SER A 254 -19.94 7.04 -14.01
N HIS A 255 -18.88 6.34 -14.43
CA HIS A 255 -18.62 4.95 -14.01
C HIS A 255 -18.36 4.84 -12.51
N LEU A 256 -17.45 5.66 -11.96
CA LEU A 256 -17.03 5.53 -10.57
C LEU A 256 -18.11 6.01 -9.57
N ARG A 257 -18.93 7.01 -9.96
CA ARG A 257 -20.05 7.55 -9.13
C ARG A 257 -21.13 6.53 -8.83
N ARG A 258 -21.23 5.46 -9.62
CA ARG A 258 -22.12 4.31 -9.33
C ARG A 258 -21.72 3.56 -8.07
N SER A 259 -20.44 3.61 -7.68
CA SER A 259 -19.93 2.95 -6.47
C SER A 259 -19.76 3.92 -5.29
N PHE A 260 -19.07 5.05 -5.50
CA PHE A 260 -18.77 6.01 -4.43
C PHE A 260 -18.77 7.45 -4.98
N PRO A 261 -19.05 8.48 -4.17
CA PRO A 261 -18.92 9.87 -4.58
C PRO A 261 -17.51 10.16 -5.11
N THR A 262 -17.39 10.71 -6.32
CA THR A 262 -16.09 10.99 -6.95
C THR A 262 -15.88 12.46 -7.29
N LEU A 263 -14.68 12.93 -6.92
CA LEU A 263 -14.23 14.30 -7.10
C LEU A 263 -12.98 14.34 -8.00
N PRO A 264 -13.05 15.00 -9.17
CA PRO A 264 -11.90 15.23 -10.02
C PRO A 264 -11.04 16.37 -9.48
N LEU A 265 -9.72 16.17 -9.48
CA LEU A 265 -8.74 17.13 -8.97
C LEU A 265 -7.48 17.14 -9.85
N ARG A 266 -6.87 18.31 -10.00
CA ARG A 266 -5.48 18.46 -10.46
C ARG A 266 -4.66 18.99 -9.28
N ALA A 267 -3.95 18.09 -8.60
CA ALA A 267 -3.21 18.44 -7.38
C ALA A 267 -1.86 19.14 -7.66
N SER A 268 -1.20 18.79 -8.76
CA SER A 268 0.15 19.26 -9.10
C SER A 268 0.17 20.04 -10.41
N LYS A 269 1.18 20.89 -10.59
CA LYS A 269 1.57 21.34 -11.92
C LYS A 269 2.16 20.15 -12.69
N SER A 270 1.92 20.10 -13.98
CA SER A 270 2.41 19.05 -14.87
C SER A 270 3.92 19.21 -15.14
N ALA A 271 4.58 18.15 -15.58
CA ALA A 271 6.01 18.21 -15.87
C ALA A 271 6.31 19.17 -17.04
N PRO A 272 7.52 19.76 -17.12
CA PRO A 272 7.92 20.50 -18.32
C PRO A 272 7.82 19.58 -19.55
N ASN A 273 7.17 20.08 -20.60
CA ASN A 273 6.86 19.37 -21.84
C ASN A 273 5.87 18.19 -21.72
N ALA A 274 5.11 18.08 -20.63
CA ALA A 274 3.95 17.18 -20.57
C ALA A 274 2.84 17.64 -21.53
N LYS A 275 2.19 16.71 -22.24
CA LYS A 275 1.03 17.02 -23.09
C LYS A 275 -0.23 16.99 -22.22
N THR A 276 -0.80 18.16 -21.91
CA THR A 276 -1.90 18.29 -20.95
C THR A 276 -3.21 18.76 -21.57
N PHE A 277 -4.33 18.35 -21.00
CA PHE A 277 -5.68 18.81 -21.36
C PHE A 277 -6.21 19.83 -20.34
N ASP A 278 -6.82 20.91 -20.83
CA ASP A 278 -7.38 21.98 -19.99
C ASP A 278 -8.86 21.74 -19.67
N HIS A 279 -9.14 21.36 -18.43
CA HIS A 279 -10.51 21.19 -17.93
C HIS A 279 -11.04 22.49 -17.31
N LYS A 280 -11.32 23.50 -18.16
CA LYS A 280 -11.81 24.82 -17.70
C LYS A 280 -13.11 24.74 -16.89
N GLU A 281 -14.04 23.86 -17.30
CA GLU A 281 -15.31 23.59 -16.60
C GLU A 281 -15.08 22.96 -15.22
N LEU A 282 -14.15 22.01 -15.12
CA LEU A 282 -13.78 21.36 -13.86
C LEU A 282 -12.61 22.08 -13.19
N SER A 283 -12.80 23.38 -13.01
CA SER A 283 -11.92 24.23 -12.23
C SER A 283 -11.72 23.63 -10.83
N ILE A 284 -10.46 23.37 -10.50
CA ILE A 284 -10.03 22.81 -9.22
C ILE A 284 -10.57 23.65 -8.04
N LYS A 285 -10.84 24.95 -8.24
CA LYS A 285 -11.44 25.83 -7.20
C LYS A 285 -12.81 25.31 -6.77
N GLY A 286 -13.74 25.17 -7.71
CA GLY A 286 -15.09 24.67 -7.44
C GLY A 286 -15.09 23.26 -6.82
N THR A 287 -14.24 22.34 -7.28
CA THR A 287 -14.19 20.99 -6.69
C THR A 287 -13.55 20.97 -5.30
N SER A 288 -12.54 21.80 -5.03
CA SER A 288 -11.98 21.95 -3.67
C SER A 288 -12.97 22.58 -2.69
N GLU A 289 -13.70 23.61 -3.11
CA GLU A 289 -14.72 24.29 -2.29
C GLU A 289 -15.92 23.36 -2.02
N ALA A 290 -16.37 22.60 -3.02
CA ALA A 290 -17.40 21.59 -2.85
C ALA A 290 -16.98 20.48 -1.85
N LEU A 291 -15.73 20.01 -1.92
CA LEU A 291 -15.18 19.06 -0.94
C LEU A 291 -15.19 19.65 0.47
N PHE A 292 -14.70 20.87 0.66
CA PHE A 292 -14.69 21.50 1.98
C PHE A 292 -16.10 21.78 2.50
N LYS A 293 -17.06 22.17 1.65
CA LYS A 293 -18.47 22.33 2.02
C LYS A 293 -19.05 21.00 2.49
N ALA A 294 -18.85 19.92 1.73
CA ALA A 294 -19.32 18.57 2.11
C ALA A 294 -18.69 18.08 3.42
N LEU A 295 -17.38 18.28 3.62
CA LEU A 295 -16.69 17.92 4.87
C LEU A 295 -17.17 18.76 6.07
N LYS A 296 -17.47 20.05 5.89
CA LYS A 296 -18.03 20.91 6.94
C LYS A 296 -19.46 20.52 7.29
N THR A 297 -20.33 20.31 6.30
CA THR A 297 -21.68 19.77 6.52
C THR A 297 -21.65 18.42 7.23
N PHE A 298 -20.71 17.53 6.90
CA PHE A 298 -20.52 16.27 7.60
C PHE A 298 -20.06 16.48 9.06
N ALA A 299 -19.12 17.40 9.32
CA ALA A 299 -18.69 17.78 10.67
C ALA A 299 -19.84 18.29 11.54
N ASP A 300 -20.68 19.16 10.99
CA ASP A 300 -21.81 19.74 11.70
C ASP A 300 -22.91 18.67 11.92
N SER A 301 -23.14 17.78 10.95
CA SER A 301 -24.12 16.66 11.07
C SER A 301 -23.76 15.61 12.12
N ARG A 302 -22.46 15.35 12.37
CA ARG A 302 -22.00 14.46 13.46
C ARG A 302 -21.85 15.18 14.80
N GLN A 303 -22.03 16.50 14.84
CA GLN A 303 -21.99 17.34 16.04
C GLN A 303 -20.75 17.10 16.94
N LEU A 304 -19.60 16.80 16.32
CA LEU A 304 -18.39 16.39 17.01
C LEU A 304 -17.76 17.58 17.77
N LYS A 305 -17.52 17.40 19.07
CA LYS A 305 -16.77 18.36 19.90
C LYS A 305 -15.28 18.46 19.53
N ARG A 306 -14.78 17.58 18.65
CA ARG A 306 -13.40 17.53 18.14
C ARG A 306 -13.34 17.81 16.63
N SER A 307 -12.18 18.23 16.15
CA SER A 307 -11.90 18.33 14.71
C SER A 307 -12.08 16.98 14.00
N ILE A 308 -12.71 16.97 12.83
CA ILE A 308 -12.71 15.81 11.93
C ILE A 308 -11.29 15.51 11.47
N LYS A 309 -10.93 14.23 11.47
CA LYS A 309 -9.75 13.67 10.82
C LYS A 309 -10.15 13.04 9.49
N VAL A 310 -9.49 13.45 8.41
CA VAL A 310 -9.69 12.92 7.06
C VAL A 310 -8.45 12.14 6.64
N GLY A 311 -8.56 10.82 6.52
CA GLY A 311 -7.48 9.96 6.04
C GLY A 311 -7.36 10.02 4.52
N ILE A 312 -6.13 10.08 3.99
CA ILE A 312 -5.88 10.05 2.53
C ILE A 312 -5.12 8.77 2.20
N ILE A 313 -5.75 7.88 1.42
CA ILE A 313 -5.23 6.54 1.08
C ILE A 313 -5.04 6.37 -0.44
N GLY A 314 -4.30 5.33 -0.83
CA GLY A 314 -4.11 4.91 -2.22
C GLY A 314 -2.67 4.60 -2.59
N TYR A 315 -2.46 4.14 -3.83
CA TYR A 315 -1.18 3.67 -4.36
C TYR A 315 -0.04 4.71 -4.23
N PRO A 316 1.25 4.30 -4.27
CA PRO A 316 2.35 5.24 -4.43
C PRO A 316 2.17 6.10 -5.70
N ASN A 317 2.71 7.31 -5.71
CA ASN A 317 2.74 8.22 -6.87
C ASN A 317 1.39 8.60 -7.54
N VAL A 318 0.24 8.21 -7.00
CA VAL A 318 -1.08 8.78 -7.39
C VAL A 318 -1.22 10.26 -7.02
N GLY A 319 -0.41 10.75 -6.07
CA GLY A 319 -0.32 12.16 -5.70
C GLY A 319 -0.92 12.56 -4.35
N LYS A 320 -1.13 11.64 -3.39
CA LYS A 320 -1.67 11.91 -2.04
C LYS A 320 -1.15 13.19 -1.37
N SER A 321 0.16 13.28 -1.14
CA SER A 321 0.80 14.45 -0.54
C SER A 321 0.69 15.73 -1.40
N SER A 322 0.51 15.59 -2.73
CA SER A 322 0.18 16.72 -3.60
C SER A 322 -1.27 17.17 -3.43
N VAL A 323 -2.23 16.25 -3.24
CA VAL A 323 -3.62 16.58 -2.91
C VAL A 323 -3.68 17.39 -1.62
N ILE A 324 -2.93 16.98 -0.58
CA ILE A 324 -2.81 17.74 0.67
C ILE A 324 -2.26 19.15 0.42
N ASN A 325 -1.13 19.26 -0.28
CA ASN A 325 -0.53 20.57 -0.58
C ASN A 325 -1.46 21.46 -1.43
N ALA A 326 -2.23 20.88 -2.36
CA ALA A 326 -3.22 21.59 -3.16
C ALA A 326 -4.41 22.07 -2.33
N LEU A 327 -4.88 21.27 -1.36
CA LEU A 327 -5.96 21.62 -0.44
C LEU A 327 -5.51 22.70 0.57
N THR A 328 -4.33 22.54 1.18
CA THR A 328 -3.79 23.47 2.19
C THR A 328 -3.46 24.84 1.60
N SER A 329 -2.84 24.90 0.41
CA SER A 329 -2.48 26.18 -0.23
C SER A 329 -3.68 27.04 -0.64
N ARG A 330 -4.86 26.45 -0.81
CA ARG A 330 -6.11 27.16 -1.16
C ARG A 330 -6.76 27.84 0.03
N LEU A 331 -6.59 27.27 1.23
CA LEU A 331 -7.08 27.82 2.49
C LEU A 331 -6.13 28.88 3.09
N GLY A 332 -5.20 29.43 2.29
CA GLY A 332 -4.17 30.36 2.77
C GLY A 332 -3.08 29.71 3.64
N GLY A 333 -3.03 28.37 3.71
CA GLY A 333 -2.01 27.64 4.44
C GLY A 333 -0.65 27.64 3.73
N ARG A 334 0.41 27.30 4.47
CA ARG A 334 1.78 27.23 3.94
C ARG A 334 1.86 26.23 2.78
N THR A 335 2.50 26.61 1.68
CA THR A 335 2.79 25.72 0.55
C THR A 335 3.87 24.70 0.91
N GLY A 336 3.67 23.43 0.56
CA GLY A 336 4.69 22.39 0.73
C GLY A 336 4.79 21.82 2.15
N VAL A 337 3.65 21.61 2.83
CA VAL A 337 3.60 20.97 4.15
C VAL A 337 4.07 19.52 4.09
N CYS A 338 3.62 18.79 3.06
CA CYS A 338 4.08 17.43 2.81
C CYS A 338 5.19 17.43 1.74
N PRO A 339 6.26 16.62 1.89
CA PRO A 339 7.26 16.46 0.85
C PRO A 339 6.63 15.82 -0.39
N VAL A 340 7.06 16.25 -1.56
CA VAL A 340 6.60 15.73 -2.85
C VAL A 340 7.79 15.44 -3.76
N GLY A 341 7.73 14.34 -4.50
CA GLY A 341 8.76 13.92 -5.44
C GLY A 341 8.20 12.89 -6.41
N ALA A 342 8.95 12.61 -7.49
CA ALA A 342 8.57 11.66 -8.53
C ALA A 342 9.05 10.22 -8.27
N GLU A 343 9.85 10.00 -7.21
CA GLU A 343 10.21 8.67 -6.72
C GLU A 343 9.14 8.15 -5.75
N ALA A 344 8.83 6.85 -5.80
CA ALA A 344 7.97 6.22 -4.80
C ALA A 344 8.64 6.24 -3.42
N GLY A 345 7.84 6.22 -2.34
CA GLY A 345 8.35 6.15 -0.96
C GLY A 345 8.76 7.49 -0.31
N VAL A 346 8.50 8.65 -0.94
CA VAL A 346 8.79 9.98 -0.36
C VAL A 346 8.11 10.21 1.00
N THR A 347 6.88 9.74 1.17
CA THR A 347 6.15 9.76 2.43
C THR A 347 6.30 8.40 3.11
N THR A 348 7.13 8.33 4.16
CA THR A 348 7.48 7.10 4.89
C THR A 348 6.73 6.91 6.21
N SER A 349 6.11 7.97 6.73
CA SER A 349 5.44 7.99 8.04
C SER A 349 4.09 8.69 7.94
N LEU A 350 3.16 8.31 8.81
CA LEU A 350 1.88 9.01 8.96
C LEU A 350 2.11 10.43 9.48
N ARG A 351 1.38 11.42 8.98
CA ARG A 351 1.50 12.84 9.39
C ARG A 351 0.14 13.53 9.47
N GLU A 352 -0.16 14.16 10.60
CA GLU A 352 -1.33 15.04 10.70
C GLU A 352 -1.01 16.43 10.13
N VAL A 353 -1.86 16.92 9.22
CA VAL A 353 -1.84 18.30 8.70
C VAL A 353 -3.13 18.99 9.11
N LYS A 354 -3.03 19.99 9.99
CA LYS A 354 -4.17 20.84 10.36
C LYS A 354 -4.42 21.88 9.27
N LEU A 355 -5.65 21.98 8.76
CA LEU A 355 -6.05 23.04 7.83
C LEU A 355 -6.95 24.08 8.51
N ASP A 356 -7.87 23.61 9.34
CA ASP A 356 -8.87 24.42 10.03
C ASP A 356 -8.97 23.94 11.49
N ASN A 357 -9.58 24.72 12.38
CA ASN A 357 -9.88 24.29 13.74
C ASN A 357 -10.84 23.09 13.78
N LYS A 358 -11.74 22.99 12.78
CA LYS A 358 -12.65 21.84 12.59
C LYS A 358 -12.06 20.68 11.74
N LEU A 359 -10.93 20.85 11.06
CA LEU A 359 -10.47 19.90 10.02
C LEU A 359 -8.96 19.61 10.02
N LYS A 360 -8.63 18.32 10.09
CA LYS A 360 -7.27 17.75 9.93
C LYS A 360 -7.24 16.74 8.79
N LEU A 361 -6.21 16.77 7.95
CA LEU A 361 -5.88 15.67 7.01
C LEU A 361 -4.82 14.77 7.64
N LEU A 362 -4.84 13.47 7.31
CA LEU A 362 -3.78 12.51 7.62
C LEU A 362 -3.12 12.08 6.30
N ASP A 363 -1.83 12.38 6.15
CA ASP A 363 -1.02 11.85 5.03
C ASP A 363 -0.56 10.43 5.37
N SER A 364 -0.87 9.45 4.51
CA SER A 364 -0.38 8.08 4.64
C SER A 364 0.77 7.82 3.66
N PRO A 365 1.68 6.88 3.96
CA PRO A 365 2.53 6.30 2.93
C PRO A 365 1.69 5.66 1.81
N GLY A 366 2.31 5.49 0.63
CA GLY A 366 1.68 4.75 -0.46
C GLY A 366 1.75 3.25 -0.20
N ILE A 367 0.59 2.61 -0.26
CA ILE A 367 0.45 1.17 -0.07
C ILE A 367 0.12 0.55 -1.43
N VAL A 368 0.82 -0.55 -1.73
CA VAL A 368 0.58 -1.37 -2.91
C VAL A 368 -0.21 -2.59 -2.44
N PHE A 369 -1.43 -2.73 -2.95
CA PHE A 369 -2.22 -3.94 -2.71
C PHE A 369 -1.81 -4.96 -3.78
N PRO A 370 -1.22 -6.11 -3.40
CA PRO A 370 -1.00 -7.20 -4.34
C PRO A 370 -2.35 -7.72 -4.82
N ASN A 371 -2.47 -8.12 -6.08
CA ASN A 371 -3.71 -8.75 -6.54
C ASN A 371 -3.67 -10.24 -6.15
N SER A 372 -4.73 -10.72 -5.51
CA SER A 372 -4.84 -12.08 -4.96
C SER A 372 -4.87 -13.22 -6.02
N THR A 373 -4.54 -12.92 -7.28
CA THR A 373 -4.38 -13.87 -8.39
C THR A 373 -2.94 -14.42 -8.46
N GLU A 374 -2.46 -15.02 -7.37
CA GLU A 374 -1.21 -15.79 -7.36
C GLU A 374 -1.45 -17.17 -8.00
N GLY A 375 -0.67 -17.52 -9.03
CA GLY A 375 -0.80 -18.85 -9.67
C GLY A 375 0.22 -19.16 -10.76
N SER A 376 0.71 -18.17 -11.52
CA SER A 376 1.72 -18.39 -12.57
C SER A 376 2.92 -17.45 -12.44
N LYS A 377 4.13 -17.95 -12.77
CA LYS A 377 5.36 -17.14 -12.85
C LYS A 377 5.20 -15.97 -13.83
N THR A 378 4.46 -16.17 -14.93
CA THR A 378 4.13 -15.12 -15.90
C THR A 378 3.27 -14.03 -15.27
N SER A 379 2.27 -14.39 -14.43
CA SER A 379 1.45 -13.44 -13.69
C SER A 379 2.28 -12.54 -12.77
N LYS A 380 3.35 -13.07 -12.14
CA LYS A 380 4.26 -12.28 -11.29
C LYS A 380 5.05 -11.23 -12.09
N ILE A 381 5.49 -11.57 -13.31
CA ILE A 381 6.17 -10.63 -14.23
C ILE A 381 5.18 -9.57 -14.73
N GLU A 382 3.95 -9.95 -15.10
CA GLU A 382 2.91 -9.01 -15.53
C GLU A 382 2.42 -8.10 -14.38
N GLU A 383 2.34 -8.60 -13.15
CA GLU A 383 2.05 -7.79 -11.97
C GLU A 383 3.17 -6.79 -11.71
N GLN A 384 4.44 -7.21 -11.73
CA GLN A 384 5.58 -6.30 -11.60
C GLN A 384 5.58 -5.24 -12.72
N ALA A 385 5.30 -5.63 -13.97
CA ALA A 385 5.14 -4.73 -15.10
C ALA A 385 4.01 -3.71 -14.90
N ARG A 386 2.85 -4.14 -14.39
CA ARG A 386 1.73 -3.25 -14.01
C ARG A 386 2.13 -2.29 -12.90
N LEU A 387 2.84 -2.76 -11.86
CA LEU A 387 3.32 -1.93 -10.76
C LEU A 387 4.36 -0.89 -11.22
N ILE A 388 5.21 -1.22 -12.19
CA ILE A 388 6.13 -0.30 -12.85
C ILE A 388 5.34 0.79 -13.60
N LEU A 389 4.34 0.44 -14.42
CA LEU A 389 3.51 1.41 -15.15
C LEU A 389 2.68 2.33 -14.23
N LEU A 390 2.23 1.81 -13.08
CA LEU A 390 1.57 2.58 -12.02
C LEU A 390 2.56 3.41 -11.18
N ASN A 391 3.87 3.30 -11.43
CA ASN A 391 4.93 3.97 -10.68
C ASN A 391 4.93 3.64 -9.19
N ALA A 392 4.54 2.41 -8.85
CA ALA A 392 4.52 1.90 -7.49
C ALA A 392 5.91 1.56 -6.96
N ILE A 393 6.82 1.14 -7.85
CA ILE A 393 8.18 0.66 -7.54
C ILE A 393 9.20 1.79 -7.85
N PRO A 394 10.19 2.06 -6.97
CA PRO A 394 11.30 2.97 -7.26
C PRO A 394 12.14 2.50 -8.46
N ALA A 395 12.61 3.42 -9.30
CA ALA A 395 13.39 3.09 -10.51
C ALA A 395 14.73 2.34 -10.27
N LYS A 396 15.16 2.23 -9.01
CA LYS A 396 16.36 1.49 -8.57
C LYS A 396 16.09 0.01 -8.29
N GLU A 397 14.82 -0.36 -8.13
CA GLU A 397 14.32 -1.71 -7.82
C GLU A 397 13.63 -2.35 -9.05
N ILE A 398 13.89 -1.80 -10.25
CA ILE A 398 13.39 -2.33 -11.52
C ILE A 398 14.47 -3.21 -12.15
N ASP A 399 14.34 -4.52 -11.95
CA ASP A 399 15.24 -5.53 -12.52
C ASP A 399 15.10 -5.63 -14.05
N ASP A 400 13.87 -5.68 -14.57
CA ASP A 400 13.59 -5.66 -16.01
C ASP A 400 12.44 -4.69 -16.37
N PRO A 401 12.70 -3.62 -17.14
CA PRO A 401 11.69 -2.69 -17.65
C PRO A 401 11.01 -3.14 -18.96
N VAL A 402 11.50 -4.16 -19.67
CA VAL A 402 10.98 -4.53 -21.00
C VAL A 402 9.53 -5.04 -20.95
N PRO A 403 9.12 -5.92 -20.01
CA PRO A 403 7.73 -6.36 -19.89
C PRO A 403 6.74 -5.22 -19.62
N ALA A 404 7.17 -4.17 -18.90
CA ALA A 404 6.35 -2.97 -18.68
C ALA A 404 6.11 -2.19 -19.97
N VAL A 405 7.09 -2.15 -20.89
CA VAL A 405 6.91 -1.51 -22.21
C VAL A 405 6.02 -2.36 -23.11
N ASN A 406 6.13 -3.69 -23.11
CA ASN A 406 5.21 -4.56 -23.83
C ASN A 406 3.76 -4.34 -23.37
N LEU A 407 3.52 -4.34 -22.04
CA LEU A 407 2.21 -4.05 -21.47
C LEU A 407 1.70 -2.65 -21.85
N LEU A 408 2.58 -1.64 -21.90
CA LEU A 408 2.22 -0.30 -22.39
C LEU A 408 1.83 -0.31 -23.88
N LEU A 409 2.60 -0.97 -24.74
CA LEU A 409 2.28 -1.10 -26.16
C LEU A 409 0.94 -1.82 -26.37
N LYS A 410 0.67 -2.90 -25.64
CA LYS A 410 -0.61 -3.64 -25.65
C LYS A 410 -1.81 -2.79 -25.18
N ARG A 411 -1.61 -1.87 -24.22
CA ARG A 411 -2.63 -0.89 -23.84
C ARG A 411 -2.86 0.13 -24.95
N MET A 412 -1.79 0.64 -25.56
CA MET A 412 -1.87 1.68 -26.59
C MET A 412 -2.42 1.16 -27.92
N SER A 413 -2.13 -0.08 -28.30
CA SER A 413 -2.65 -0.73 -29.53
C SER A 413 -4.16 -0.98 -29.50
N SER A 414 -4.78 -0.99 -28.32
CA SER A 414 -6.25 -1.05 -28.16
C SER A 414 -6.97 0.18 -28.75
N SER A 415 -6.23 1.26 -28.99
CA SER A 415 -6.74 2.55 -29.48
C SER A 415 -5.79 3.13 -30.54
N PRO A 416 -6.10 3.03 -31.85
CA PRO A 416 -5.15 3.37 -32.92
C PRO A 416 -4.62 4.81 -32.82
N ASP A 417 -5.47 5.76 -32.41
CA ASP A 417 -5.11 7.17 -32.19
C ASP A 417 -3.99 7.36 -31.15
N LEU A 418 -4.00 6.57 -30.07
CA LEU A 418 -2.95 6.65 -29.04
C LEU A 418 -1.64 6.04 -29.54
N PHE A 419 -1.72 4.94 -30.29
CA PHE A 419 -0.56 4.30 -30.91
C PHE A 419 0.12 5.22 -31.93
N GLY A 420 -0.65 5.90 -32.80
CA GLY A 420 -0.13 6.93 -33.71
C GLY A 420 0.61 8.05 -32.96
N LYS A 421 -0.03 8.65 -31.95
CA LYS A 421 0.57 9.70 -31.10
C LYS A 421 1.85 9.26 -30.36
N LEU A 422 2.03 7.96 -30.10
CA LEU A 422 3.25 7.40 -29.51
C LEU A 422 4.38 7.37 -30.54
N MET A 423 4.10 6.96 -31.78
CA MET A 423 5.07 6.97 -32.89
C MET A 423 5.49 8.41 -33.24
N ASP A 424 4.52 9.32 -33.35
CA ASP A 424 4.77 10.75 -33.59
C ASP A 424 5.64 11.40 -32.49
N PHE A 425 5.56 10.94 -31.24
CA PHE A 425 6.36 11.51 -30.14
C PHE A 425 7.84 11.08 -30.19
N TYR A 426 8.14 9.96 -30.83
CA TYR A 426 9.51 9.42 -30.97
C TYR A 426 10.06 9.53 -32.40
N ASP A 427 9.29 10.12 -33.33
CA ASP A 427 9.57 10.20 -34.76
C ASP A 427 9.92 8.84 -35.38
N LEU A 428 9.15 7.79 -35.05
CA LEU A 428 9.45 6.42 -35.46
C LEU A 428 8.84 6.07 -36.82
N PRO A 429 9.56 5.32 -37.68
CA PRO A 429 8.93 4.55 -38.76
C PRO A 429 7.84 3.60 -38.24
N PRO A 430 6.96 3.08 -39.13
CA PRO A 430 6.11 1.95 -38.79
C PRO A 430 6.93 0.81 -38.20
N LEU A 431 6.45 0.21 -37.09
CA LEU A 431 7.10 -0.94 -36.50
C LEU A 431 7.03 -2.14 -37.45
N HIS A 432 8.15 -2.82 -37.62
CA HIS A 432 8.21 -4.07 -38.36
C HIS A 432 8.31 -5.19 -37.32
N ALA A 433 7.29 -6.05 -37.28
CA ALA A 433 7.29 -7.22 -36.40
C ALA A 433 8.26 -8.28 -36.93
N VAL A 434 9.56 -8.02 -36.80
CA VAL A 434 10.60 -9.04 -37.00
C VAL A 434 10.42 -10.07 -35.90
N ASP A 435 10.24 -11.34 -36.29
CA ASP A 435 10.03 -12.50 -35.41
C ASP A 435 8.87 -12.38 -34.39
N GLY A 436 7.90 -11.49 -34.65
CA GLY A 436 6.68 -11.35 -33.87
C GLY A 436 6.76 -10.47 -32.61
N ASP A 437 7.94 -9.97 -32.21
CA ASP A 437 8.07 -9.06 -31.07
C ASP A 437 8.21 -7.59 -31.49
N ALA A 438 7.07 -6.91 -31.61
CA ALA A 438 7.04 -5.46 -31.84
C ALA A 438 7.66 -4.63 -30.70
N THR A 439 7.86 -5.20 -29.50
CA THR A 439 8.44 -4.49 -28.35
C THR A 439 9.93 -4.25 -28.54
N THR A 440 10.68 -5.26 -28.99
CA THR A 440 12.12 -5.12 -29.21
C THR A 440 12.44 -4.22 -30.40
N ASP A 441 11.70 -4.28 -31.51
CA ASP A 441 11.86 -3.31 -32.62
C ASP A 441 11.60 -1.88 -32.12
N PHE A 442 10.48 -1.62 -31.45
CA PHE A 442 10.18 -0.31 -30.85
C PHE A 442 11.32 0.18 -29.95
N LEU A 443 11.83 -0.67 -29.04
CA LEU A 443 12.93 -0.31 -28.14
C LEU A 443 14.25 -0.08 -28.88
N VAL A 444 14.55 -0.83 -29.95
CA VAL A 444 15.73 -0.61 -30.80
C VAL A 444 15.63 0.74 -31.52
N GLN A 445 14.47 1.08 -32.08
CA GLN A 445 14.28 2.34 -32.79
C GLN A 445 14.31 3.55 -31.83
N VAL A 446 13.64 3.45 -30.67
CA VAL A 446 13.74 4.46 -29.59
C VAL A 446 15.18 4.60 -29.10
N ALA A 447 15.92 3.51 -28.94
CA ALA A 447 17.32 3.56 -28.53
C ALA A 447 18.20 4.30 -29.56
N ARG A 448 17.98 4.06 -30.86
CA ARG A 448 18.68 4.78 -31.94
C ARG A 448 18.34 6.28 -31.92
N LYS A 449 17.05 6.64 -31.86
CA LYS A 449 16.56 8.04 -31.86
C LYS A 449 16.97 8.82 -30.61
N ARG A 450 16.95 8.21 -29.43
CA ARG A 450 17.34 8.84 -28.15
C ARG A 450 18.83 8.67 -27.81
N GLY A 451 19.64 8.09 -28.70
CA GLY A 451 21.08 7.88 -28.48
C GLY A 451 21.43 6.94 -27.33
N ARG A 452 20.54 6.01 -26.96
CA ARG A 452 20.76 4.99 -25.91
C ARG A 452 21.54 3.80 -26.48
N LEU A 453 22.75 4.08 -26.99
CA LEU A 453 23.64 3.08 -27.57
C LEU A 453 24.73 2.68 -26.58
N GLY A 454 25.06 1.40 -26.55
CA GLY A 454 26.18 0.82 -25.81
C GLY A 454 27.50 0.93 -26.58
N LYS A 455 28.52 0.20 -26.10
CA LYS A 455 29.79 0.05 -26.80
C LYS A 455 29.57 -0.64 -28.16
N GLY A 456 30.28 -0.19 -29.19
CA GLY A 456 30.12 -0.72 -30.56
C GLY A 456 28.82 -0.31 -31.26
N GLY A 457 28.05 0.65 -30.72
CA GLY A 457 26.80 1.11 -31.34
C GLY A 457 25.59 0.20 -31.11
N VAL A 458 25.73 -0.87 -30.32
CA VAL A 458 24.64 -1.80 -29.99
C VAL A 458 23.54 -1.09 -29.19
N PRO A 459 22.27 -1.12 -29.62
CA PRO A 459 21.15 -0.52 -28.87
C PRO A 459 21.01 -1.09 -27.45
N ASN A 460 20.86 -0.23 -26.44
CA ASN A 460 20.64 -0.65 -25.05
C ASN A 460 19.13 -0.63 -24.72
N LEU A 461 18.50 -1.81 -24.81
CA LEU A 461 17.06 -2.01 -24.59
C LEU A 461 16.62 -1.58 -23.18
N TYR A 462 17.40 -1.94 -22.14
CA TYR A 462 17.10 -1.58 -20.74
C TYR A 462 17.05 -0.06 -20.54
N SER A 463 18.04 0.67 -21.05
CA SER A 463 18.09 2.14 -20.93
C SER A 463 17.05 2.85 -21.80
N ALA A 464 16.69 2.28 -22.95
CA ALA A 464 15.58 2.75 -23.77
C ALA A 464 14.24 2.56 -23.05
N ALA A 465 13.96 1.37 -22.52
CA ALA A 465 12.74 1.06 -21.79
C ALA A 465 12.58 1.93 -20.52
N GLN A 466 13.64 2.13 -19.74
CA GLN A 466 13.63 3.10 -18.63
C GLN A 466 13.31 4.53 -19.08
N THR A 467 13.78 4.94 -20.28
CA THR A 467 13.45 6.26 -20.85
C THR A 467 11.96 6.34 -21.21
N VAL A 468 11.39 5.30 -21.84
CA VAL A 468 9.95 5.21 -22.16
C VAL A 468 9.08 5.24 -20.91
N ILE A 469 9.41 4.47 -19.88
CA ILE A 469 8.69 4.47 -18.59
C ILE A 469 8.76 5.85 -17.92
N THR A 470 9.89 6.55 -18.03
CA THR A 470 10.04 7.92 -17.50
C THR A 470 9.19 8.92 -18.29
N ASP A 471 9.19 8.88 -19.62
CA ASP A 471 8.37 9.74 -20.48
C ASP A 471 6.86 9.48 -20.27
N TRP A 472 6.48 8.23 -19.97
CA TRP A 472 5.13 7.84 -19.54
C TRP A 472 4.76 8.40 -18.16
N ARG A 473 5.65 8.27 -17.17
CA ARG A 473 5.44 8.82 -15.81
C ARG A 473 5.25 10.33 -15.84
N ASP A 474 6.09 11.02 -16.58
CA ASP A 474 6.12 12.48 -16.68
C ASP A 474 4.94 13.04 -17.50
N GLY A 475 4.14 12.20 -18.19
CA GLY A 475 2.99 12.62 -18.99
C GLY A 475 3.36 13.26 -20.33
N ARG A 476 4.53 12.91 -20.89
CA ARG A 476 4.95 13.34 -22.23
C ARG A 476 4.27 12.49 -23.31
N ILE A 477 4.17 11.19 -23.04
CA ILE A 477 3.33 10.26 -23.78
C ILE A 477 1.88 10.46 -23.32
N GLN A 478 0.96 10.68 -24.26
CA GLN A 478 -0.49 10.62 -23.98
C GLN A 478 -0.93 9.15 -23.93
N GLY A 479 -1.68 8.77 -22.89
CA GLY A 479 -2.41 7.51 -22.89
C GLY A 479 -3.19 7.31 -21.60
N TRP A 480 -4.25 6.54 -21.70
CA TRP A 480 -5.23 6.28 -20.65
C TRP A 480 -5.94 4.95 -20.93
N THR A 481 -6.57 4.37 -19.91
CA THR A 481 -7.56 3.31 -20.09
C THR A 481 -8.95 3.92 -20.21
N ASP A 482 -9.77 3.39 -21.11
CA ASP A 482 -11.20 3.73 -21.16
C ASP A 482 -11.96 2.96 -20.07
N PRO A 483 -13.05 3.51 -19.52
CA PRO A 483 -13.87 2.78 -18.56
C PRO A 483 -14.46 1.54 -19.23
N PRO A 484 -14.59 0.41 -18.50
CA PRO A 484 -15.32 -0.74 -19.01
C PRO A 484 -16.69 -0.28 -19.53
N LYS A 485 -16.98 -0.54 -20.80
CA LYS A 485 -18.32 -0.30 -21.34
C LYS A 485 -19.28 -1.00 -20.39
N ALA A 486 -20.18 -0.22 -19.78
CA ALA A 486 -21.20 -0.82 -18.94
C ALA A 486 -21.99 -1.75 -19.86
N ILE A 487 -21.84 -3.06 -19.64
CA ILE A 487 -22.79 -4.03 -20.16
C ILE A 487 -24.10 -3.58 -19.53
N ALA A 488 -24.93 -2.92 -20.33
CA ALA A 488 -26.35 -2.88 -20.02
C ALA A 488 -26.72 -4.35 -19.93
N VAL A 489 -27.03 -4.81 -18.71
CA VAL A 489 -27.70 -6.09 -18.56
C VAL A 489 -29.01 -5.89 -19.30
N SER A 490 -29.04 -6.32 -20.55
CA SER A 490 -30.28 -6.60 -21.24
C SER A 490 -30.99 -7.56 -20.32
N ALA A 491 -32.03 -7.06 -19.65
CA ALA A 491 -32.92 -7.91 -18.89
C ALA A 491 -33.29 -9.10 -19.80
N PRO A 492 -33.40 -10.33 -19.28
CA PRO A 492 -33.94 -11.42 -20.08
C PRO A 492 -35.26 -10.93 -20.67
N ALA A 493 -35.50 -11.22 -21.95
CA ALA A 493 -36.65 -10.70 -22.68
C ALA A 493 -37.95 -11.18 -22.01
N ALA A 494 -38.42 -10.41 -21.03
CA ALA A 494 -39.66 -10.63 -20.34
C ALA A 494 -40.77 -10.26 -21.32
N ALA A 495 -41.63 -11.24 -21.60
CA ALA A 495 -42.76 -11.07 -22.48
C ALA A 495 -43.59 -9.84 -22.06
N THR A 496 -44.02 -9.10 -23.08
CA THR A 496 -44.94 -7.97 -22.96
C THR A 496 -46.22 -8.35 -22.21
N VAL A 497 -46.44 -7.74 -21.05
CA VAL A 497 -47.79 -7.30 -20.66
C VAL A 497 -47.72 -5.94 -19.96
N SER A 498 -48.60 -5.04 -20.37
CA SER A 498 -48.68 -3.63 -19.97
C SER A 498 -49.41 -3.40 -18.65
N SER A 499 -48.95 -2.44 -17.85
CA SER A 499 -49.76 -1.77 -16.83
C SER A 499 -50.13 -0.35 -17.27
N THR A 500 -51.42 -0.04 -17.29
CA THR A 500 -51.93 1.33 -17.54
C THR A 500 -51.72 2.25 -16.33
N PRO A 501 -51.45 3.55 -16.54
CA PRO A 501 -51.15 4.48 -15.45
C PRO A 501 -52.40 5.19 -14.90
N THR A 502 -52.34 5.58 -13.63
CA THR A 502 -53.23 6.58 -13.03
C THR A 502 -52.43 7.55 -12.17
N GLY A 503 -52.60 8.86 -12.39
CA GLY A 503 -52.46 9.85 -11.31
C GLY A 503 -51.22 10.77 -11.27
N LEU A 504 -51.26 11.83 -12.09
CA LEU A 504 -51.04 13.24 -11.68
C LEU A 504 -49.64 13.85 -11.37
N VAL A 505 -49.47 15.05 -11.94
CA VAL A 505 -48.58 16.21 -11.63
C VAL A 505 -47.12 16.19 -12.12
N GLY A 506 -46.82 17.08 -13.10
CA GLY A 506 -45.46 17.53 -13.42
C GLY A 506 -45.32 18.01 -14.87
N ASP A 507 -45.42 19.32 -15.12
CA ASP A 507 -45.47 19.91 -16.46
C ASP A 507 -44.11 19.86 -17.21
N GLN A 508 -44.08 19.26 -18.41
CA GLN A 508 -42.96 19.41 -19.36
C GLN A 508 -43.49 19.39 -20.81
N LYS A 509 -43.32 20.50 -21.52
CA LYS A 509 -43.64 20.62 -22.95
C LYS A 509 -42.52 20.06 -23.81
N GLU A 510 -42.82 19.04 -24.60
CA GLU A 510 -41.97 18.57 -25.70
C GLU A 510 -42.68 18.87 -27.04
N ILE A 511 -41.99 19.60 -27.93
CA ILE A 511 -42.53 19.96 -29.25
C ILE A 511 -42.08 18.90 -30.26
N VAL A 512 -42.96 17.94 -30.54
CA VAL A 512 -42.75 16.93 -31.59
C VAL A 512 -42.97 17.59 -32.95
N LYS A 513 -41.97 17.51 -33.84
CA LYS A 513 -41.98 18.27 -35.12
C LYS A 513 -42.64 17.57 -36.30
N GLU A 514 -42.87 16.26 -36.23
CA GLU A 514 -43.43 15.45 -37.32
C GLU A 514 -44.45 14.47 -36.75
N TRP A 515 -45.54 14.22 -37.49
CA TRP A 515 -46.67 13.39 -37.04
C TRP A 515 -46.41 11.92 -37.39
N ALA A 516 -46.74 11.01 -36.48
CA ALA A 516 -46.71 9.58 -36.75
C ALA A 516 -47.90 9.15 -37.64
N ALA A 517 -47.69 8.14 -38.49
CA ALA A 517 -48.69 7.65 -39.44
C ALA A 517 -49.85 6.91 -38.77
N GLU A 518 -51.01 6.90 -39.45
CA GLU A 518 -52.28 6.39 -38.94
C GLU A 518 -52.29 4.86 -38.75
N PHE A 519 -52.92 4.41 -37.66
CA PHE A 519 -53.02 3.01 -37.27
C PHE A 519 -54.25 2.34 -37.92
N LYS A 520 -54.04 1.35 -38.80
CA LYS A 520 -55.12 0.58 -39.43
C LYS A 520 -55.60 -0.56 -38.51
N LEU A 521 -56.92 -0.76 -38.46
CA LEU A 521 -57.62 -1.56 -37.44
C LEU A 521 -57.99 -3.01 -37.87
N GLU A 522 -57.55 -3.47 -39.04
CA GLU A 522 -58.04 -4.72 -39.64
C GLU A 522 -57.49 -6.01 -38.99
N GLY A 523 -56.49 -5.93 -38.12
CA GLY A 523 -55.87 -7.10 -37.46
C GLY A 523 -56.50 -7.55 -36.14
N LEU A 524 -57.64 -6.99 -35.71
CA LEU A 524 -58.15 -7.16 -34.34
C LEU A 524 -59.07 -8.39 -34.13
N TRP A 525 -59.54 -9.05 -35.20
CA TRP A 525 -60.48 -10.17 -35.11
C TRP A 525 -59.97 -11.35 -35.94
N GLY A 526 -59.20 -12.24 -35.28
CA GLY A 526 -58.76 -13.49 -35.89
C GLY A 526 -59.90 -14.50 -36.01
N GLY A 527 -60.03 -15.11 -37.18
CA GLY A 527 -60.84 -16.28 -37.46
C GLY A 527 -60.18 -17.07 -38.59
N ASP A 528 -60.13 -18.39 -38.47
CA ASP A 528 -59.54 -19.29 -39.45
C ASP A 528 -60.29 -19.24 -40.79
N ASP A 529 -59.59 -19.37 -41.92
CA ASP A 529 -59.72 -20.57 -42.75
C ASP A 529 -58.74 -20.60 -43.95
N LEU A 530 -58.66 -21.80 -44.52
CA LEU A 530 -57.74 -22.38 -45.51
C LEU A 530 -57.69 -21.73 -46.92
N ASP A 531 -56.67 -22.21 -47.66
CA ASP A 531 -56.57 -22.38 -49.13
C ASP A 531 -56.01 -21.27 -50.07
N ASN A 532 -54.91 -21.69 -50.73
CA ASN A 532 -54.54 -21.56 -52.15
C ASN A 532 -54.29 -20.21 -52.87
N ASP A 533 -53.04 -20.12 -53.35
CA ASP A 533 -52.61 -19.86 -54.74
C ASP A 533 -52.65 -18.46 -55.39
N VAL A 534 -51.68 -18.30 -56.31
CA VAL A 534 -51.47 -17.24 -57.33
C VAL A 534 -51.32 -15.78 -56.83
N GLU A 535 -50.54 -14.87 -57.43
CA GLU A 535 -49.76 -14.86 -58.68
C GLU A 535 -48.66 -13.77 -58.60
N ALA A 536 -47.41 -14.04 -59.02
CA ALA A 536 -46.37 -13.00 -59.18
C ALA A 536 -45.19 -13.47 -60.06
N MET A 537 -45.44 -13.73 -61.34
CA MET A 537 -44.41 -13.57 -62.38
C MET A 537 -44.71 -12.29 -63.14
N GLU A 538 -43.74 -11.36 -63.25
CA GLU A 538 -43.22 -10.83 -64.53
C GLU A 538 -42.20 -9.70 -64.30
N ALA A 539 -41.29 -9.56 -65.29
CA ALA A 539 -40.22 -8.55 -65.46
C ALA A 539 -39.01 -8.60 -64.49
#